data_AF-A0A963NFX6-F1
#
_entry.id   AF-A0A963NFX6-F1
#
_cell.length_a   1.000
_cell.length_b   1.000
_cell.length_c   1.000
_cell.angle_alpha   90.00
_cell.angle_beta   90.00
_cell.angle_gamma   90.00
#
_symmetry.space_group_name_H-M   'P 1'
#
loop_
_entity.id
_entity.type
_entity.pdbx_description
1 polymer ?
#
loop_
_entity_poly.entity_id
_entity_poly.type
_entity_poly.pdbx_seq_one_letter_code
_entity_poly.pdbx_strand_id
1 'polypeptide(L)'
;MMNTLYRRPLPGTRLDYFDAREAVDSIQPGAWAQLPYTARVHAENIVRRADPAIVSDSLVQLIERRRDRDFPWYPARVVCHDILGQTALVDLAGLRDAIASAGGDPAQVNPVVPVQLIVDHSLAVEC
;
A
#
# COMPACT_ATOMS: atom_id res chain seq x y z
N MET A 1 10.42 5.87 -9.42
CA MET A 1 9.77 5.82 -10.75
C MET A 1 8.48 5.03 -10.62
N MET A 2 7.40 5.48 -11.25
CA MET A 2 6.12 4.76 -11.23
C MET A 2 6.18 3.66 -12.29
N ASN A 3 5.88 2.41 -11.94
CA ASN A 3 5.90 1.30 -12.88
C ASN A 3 4.92 1.59 -14.02
N THR A 4 5.32 1.36 -15.28
CA THR A 4 4.45 1.50 -16.46
C THR A 4 4.13 0.16 -17.10
N LEU A 5 4.77 -0.92 -16.64
CA LEU A 5 4.49 -2.29 -17.09
C LEU A 5 3.05 -2.64 -16.71
N TYR A 6 2.31 -3.23 -17.64
CA TYR A 6 0.91 -3.64 -17.48
C TYR A 6 -0.08 -2.49 -17.18
N ARG A 7 0.32 -1.23 -17.36
CA ARG A 7 -0.62 -0.10 -17.29
C ARG A 7 -1.50 -0.08 -18.54
N ARG A 8 -2.81 -0.09 -18.36
CA ARG A 8 -3.82 -0.11 -19.42
C ARG A 8 -4.82 1.03 -19.23
N PRO A 9 -5.30 1.67 -20.32
CA PRO A 9 -6.38 2.63 -20.22
C PRO A 9 -7.67 1.94 -19.81
N LEU A 10 -8.43 2.55 -18.90
CA LEU A 10 -9.75 2.08 -18.51
C LEU A 10 -10.79 2.60 -19.53
N PRO A 11 -11.46 1.72 -20.31
CA PRO A 11 -12.33 2.12 -21.41
C PRO A 11 -13.44 3.09 -20.97
N GLY A 12 -13.66 4.14 -21.77
CA GLY A 12 -14.67 5.16 -21.49
C GLY A 12 -14.29 6.17 -20.39
N THR A 13 -13.06 6.14 -19.89
CA THR A 13 -12.57 7.08 -18.87
C THR A 13 -11.22 7.68 -19.27
N ARG A 14 -10.76 8.68 -18.51
CA ARG A 14 -9.38 9.21 -18.58
C ARG A 14 -8.44 8.52 -17.60
N LEU A 15 -8.88 7.43 -16.99
CA LEU A 15 -8.15 6.71 -15.97
C LEU A 15 -7.40 5.53 -16.58
N ASP A 16 -6.35 5.12 -15.90
CA ASP A 16 -5.64 3.88 -16.21
C ASP A 16 -5.76 2.91 -15.03
N TYR A 17 -5.57 1.64 -15.30
CA TYR A 17 -5.44 0.59 -14.30
C TYR A 17 -4.20 -0.27 -14.58
N PHE A 18 -3.77 -1.03 -13.59
CA PHE A 18 -2.69 -2.01 -13.75
C PHE A 18 -3.27 -3.40 -13.93
N ASP A 19 -3.00 -4.03 -15.07
CA ASP A 19 -3.50 -5.36 -15.40
C ASP A 19 -2.67 -6.44 -14.71
N ALA A 20 -2.96 -6.65 -13.42
CA ALA A 20 -2.29 -7.66 -12.61
C ALA A 20 -2.57 -9.09 -13.10
N ARG A 21 -3.68 -9.31 -13.84
CA ARG A 21 -3.98 -10.61 -14.46
C ARG A 21 -2.98 -10.89 -15.56
N GLU A 22 -2.80 -9.95 -16.48
CA GLU A 22 -1.82 -10.07 -17.55
C GLU A 22 -0.42 -10.30 -16.97
N ALA A 23 -0.05 -9.54 -15.93
CA ALA A 23 1.24 -9.70 -15.26
C ALA A 23 1.45 -11.13 -14.71
N VAL A 24 0.46 -11.68 -14.01
CA VAL A 24 0.51 -13.04 -13.45
C VAL A 24 0.49 -14.12 -14.54
N ASP A 25 -0.42 -14.01 -15.50
CA ASP A 25 -0.58 -15.03 -16.55
C ASP A 25 0.57 -15.02 -17.56
N SER A 26 1.32 -13.91 -17.69
CA SER A 26 2.57 -13.85 -18.46
C SER A 26 3.69 -14.69 -17.86
N ILE A 27 3.65 -14.94 -16.54
CA ILE A 27 4.62 -15.79 -15.83
C ILE A 27 4.17 -17.25 -15.91
N GLN A 28 2.91 -17.52 -15.59
CA GLN A 28 2.33 -18.86 -15.67
C GLN A 28 0.89 -18.77 -16.19
N PRO A 29 0.62 -19.23 -17.43
CA PRO A 29 -0.71 -19.16 -18.02
C PRO A 29 -1.79 -19.81 -17.14
N GLY A 30 -2.86 -19.06 -16.88
CA GLY A 30 -4.01 -19.52 -16.08
C GLY A 30 -3.78 -19.47 -14.57
N ALA A 31 -2.61 -19.02 -14.10
CA ALA A 31 -2.33 -18.89 -12.67
C ALA A 31 -3.24 -17.88 -11.98
N TRP A 32 -3.62 -16.78 -12.67
CA TRP A 32 -4.51 -15.77 -12.09
C TRP A 32 -5.83 -16.36 -11.61
N ALA A 33 -6.40 -17.28 -12.39
CA ALA A 33 -7.67 -17.92 -12.06
C ALA A 33 -7.59 -18.74 -10.74
N GLN A 34 -6.40 -19.26 -10.42
CA GLN A 34 -6.13 -20.09 -9.23
C GLN A 34 -5.75 -19.28 -7.99
N LEU A 35 -5.46 -17.98 -8.15
CA LEU A 35 -5.11 -17.11 -7.01
C LEU A 35 -6.35 -16.82 -6.14
N PRO A 36 -6.23 -16.92 -4.80
CA PRO A 36 -7.26 -16.40 -3.90
C PRO A 36 -7.36 -14.88 -4.08
N TYR A 37 -8.55 -14.33 -3.79
CA TYR A 37 -8.81 -12.92 -4.05
C TYR A 37 -7.85 -11.97 -3.30
N THR A 38 -7.43 -12.34 -2.09
CA THR A 38 -6.42 -11.61 -1.31
C THR A 38 -5.08 -11.52 -2.06
N ALA A 39 -4.61 -12.62 -2.66
CA ALA A 39 -3.40 -12.62 -3.47
C ALA A 39 -3.53 -11.77 -4.74
N ARG A 40 -4.74 -11.67 -5.32
CA ARG A 40 -5.00 -10.78 -6.47
C ARG A 40 -4.84 -9.30 -6.08
N VAL A 41 -5.27 -8.93 -4.88
CA VAL A 41 -5.05 -7.57 -4.34
C VAL A 41 -3.56 -7.29 -4.12
N HIS A 42 -2.82 -8.25 -3.58
CA HIS A 42 -1.37 -8.12 -3.44
C HIS A 42 -0.65 -8.05 -4.79
N ALA A 43 -1.05 -8.87 -5.77
CA ALA A 43 -0.49 -8.85 -7.11
C ALA A 43 -0.65 -7.47 -7.78
N GLU A 44 -1.83 -6.85 -7.69
CA GLU A 44 -2.04 -5.47 -8.17
C GLU A 44 -1.11 -4.48 -7.49
N ASN A 45 -0.99 -4.57 -6.16
CA ASN A 45 -0.17 -3.66 -5.39
C ASN A 45 1.32 -3.75 -5.78
N ILE A 46 1.82 -4.99 -5.94
CA ILE A 46 3.17 -5.28 -6.39
C ILE A 46 3.39 -4.69 -7.79
N VAL A 47 2.50 -5.01 -8.74
CA VAL A 47 2.62 -4.53 -10.13
C VAL A 47 2.63 -3.00 -10.19
N ARG A 48 1.76 -2.33 -9.42
CA ARG A 48 1.64 -0.86 -9.44
C ARG A 48 2.76 -0.13 -8.69
N ARG A 49 3.30 -0.68 -7.59
CA ARG A 49 4.10 0.08 -6.63
C ARG A 49 5.47 -0.50 -6.30
N ALA A 50 5.70 -1.80 -6.49
CA ALA A 50 7.00 -2.38 -6.18
C ALA A 50 8.07 -1.91 -7.17
N ASP A 51 9.34 -2.03 -6.78
CA ASP A 51 10.45 -1.85 -7.70
C ASP A 51 10.29 -2.83 -8.88
N PRO A 52 10.33 -2.36 -10.14
CA PRO A 52 10.23 -3.24 -11.31
C PRO A 52 11.18 -4.45 -11.26
N ALA A 53 12.35 -4.31 -10.64
CA ALA A 53 13.33 -5.39 -10.51
C ALA A 53 12.84 -6.59 -9.68
N ILE A 54 11.88 -6.40 -8.77
CA ILE A 54 11.38 -7.46 -7.88
C ILE A 54 9.97 -7.94 -8.22
N VAL A 55 9.30 -7.33 -9.21
CA VAL A 55 7.90 -7.63 -9.54
C VAL A 55 7.70 -9.09 -9.94
N SER A 56 8.45 -9.57 -10.95
CA SER A 56 8.31 -10.94 -11.45
C SER A 56 8.54 -11.96 -10.35
N ASP A 57 9.61 -11.77 -9.60
CA ASP A 57 10.02 -12.58 -8.47
C ASP A 57 8.96 -12.63 -7.35
N SER A 58 8.33 -11.49 -7.04
CA SER A 58 7.27 -11.42 -6.03
C SER A 58 5.98 -12.09 -6.51
N LEU A 59 5.67 -11.99 -7.81
CA LEU A 59 4.49 -12.64 -8.40
C LEU A 59 4.65 -14.17 -8.47
N VAL A 60 5.83 -14.69 -8.81
CA VAL A 60 6.13 -16.14 -8.77
C VAL A 60 5.84 -16.69 -7.38
N GLN A 61 6.28 -15.99 -6.33
CA GLN A 61 6.01 -16.40 -4.96
C GLN A 61 4.51 -16.46 -4.64
N LEU A 62 3.70 -15.50 -5.13
CA LEU A 62 2.24 -15.53 -4.96
C LEU A 62 1.60 -16.71 -5.71
N ILE A 63 2.05 -16.98 -6.93
CA ILE A 63 1.57 -18.09 -7.78
C ILE A 63 1.84 -19.44 -7.10
N GLU A 64 3.07 -19.62 -6.61
CA GLU A 64 3.54 -20.86 -5.99
C GLU A 64 3.22 -20.96 -4.50
N ARG A 65 2.64 -19.90 -3.91
CA ARG A 65 2.29 -19.79 -2.48
C ARG A 65 3.48 -19.97 -1.54
N ARG A 66 4.66 -19.49 -1.95
CA ARG A 66 5.90 -19.51 -1.14
C ARG A 66 5.99 -18.32 -0.18
N ARG A 67 6.97 -18.36 0.74
CA ARG A 67 7.22 -17.31 1.76
C ARG A 67 8.72 -17.05 1.94
N ASP A 68 9.46 -17.15 0.84
CA ASP A 68 10.92 -17.13 0.80
C ASP A 68 11.49 -15.71 0.73
N ARG A 69 10.64 -14.71 0.41
CA ARG A 69 11.04 -13.30 0.31
C ARG A 69 9.95 -12.34 0.78
N ASP A 70 10.37 -11.24 1.38
CA ASP A 70 9.49 -10.12 1.64
C ASP A 70 9.25 -9.31 0.36
N PHE A 71 8.07 -8.71 0.25
CA PHE A 71 7.73 -7.74 -0.79
C PHE A 71 6.94 -6.58 -0.18
N PRO A 72 7.01 -5.38 -0.78
CA PRO A 72 6.39 -4.21 -0.19
C PRO A 72 4.86 -4.26 -0.30
N TRP A 73 4.20 -3.66 0.69
CA TRP A 73 2.75 -3.44 0.69
C TRP A 73 2.46 -1.95 0.88
N TYR A 74 1.74 -1.36 -0.08
CA TYR A 74 1.35 0.04 -0.07
C TYR A 74 -0.17 0.17 0.09
N PRO A 75 -0.70 0.27 1.31
CA PRO A 75 -2.14 0.41 1.53
C PRO A 75 -2.66 1.70 0.89
N ALA A 76 -3.93 1.68 0.47
CA ALA A 76 -4.56 2.86 -0.14
C ALA A 76 -4.91 3.96 0.87
N ARG A 77 -5.09 3.60 2.15
CA ARG A 77 -5.37 4.51 3.27
C ARG A 77 -5.02 3.83 4.60
N VAL A 78 -4.88 4.62 5.65
CA VAL A 78 -4.73 4.16 7.03
C VAL A 78 -5.94 4.61 7.85
N VAL A 79 -6.44 3.72 8.70
CA VAL A 79 -7.47 4.04 9.69
C VAL A 79 -6.87 3.79 11.06
N CYS A 80 -6.80 4.84 11.86
CA CYS A 80 -6.34 4.77 13.24
C CYS A 80 -7.55 4.87 14.17
N HIS A 81 -7.63 3.99 15.16
CA HIS A 81 -8.53 4.21 16.29
C HIS A 81 -7.87 5.17 17.29
N ASP A 82 -8.66 5.78 18.16
CA ASP A 82 -8.27 6.84 19.10
C ASP A 82 -6.90 6.66 19.79
N ILE A 83 -6.71 5.60 20.57
CA ILE A 83 -5.51 5.44 21.42
C ILE A 83 -4.24 5.36 20.57
N LEU A 84 -4.21 4.47 19.56
CA LEU A 84 -3.03 4.32 18.69
C LEU A 84 -2.90 5.46 17.67
N GLY A 85 -4.00 6.13 17.35
CA GLY A 85 -4.00 7.30 16.49
C GLY A 85 -3.41 8.51 17.18
N GLN A 86 -3.67 8.68 18.48
CA GLN A 86 -3.08 9.75 19.29
C GLN A 86 -1.56 9.59 19.39
N THR A 87 -1.05 8.38 19.65
CA THR A 87 0.39 8.14 19.69
C THR A 87 1.04 8.44 18.34
N ALA A 88 0.43 8.01 17.22
CA ALA A 88 0.92 8.33 15.89
C ALA A 88 0.95 9.85 15.59
N LEU A 89 -0.02 10.62 16.11
CA LEU A 89 -0.01 12.09 15.99
C LEU A 89 1.08 12.75 16.84
N VAL A 90 1.36 12.22 18.03
CA VAL A 90 2.48 12.67 18.87
C VAL A 90 3.81 12.40 18.16
N ASP A 91 3.99 11.22 17.57
CA ASP A 91 5.18 10.90 16.79
C ASP A 91 5.34 11.84 15.58
N LEU A 92 4.24 12.14 14.87
CA LEU A 92 4.25 13.10 13.77
C LEU A 92 4.69 14.50 14.22
N ALA A 93 4.22 14.95 15.39
CA ALA A 93 4.64 16.23 15.97
C ALA A 93 6.13 16.21 16.33
N GLY A 94 6.62 15.15 16.98
CA GLY A 94 8.03 14.99 17.30
C GLY A 94 8.94 14.97 16.07
N LEU A 95 8.52 14.30 14.99
CA LEU A 95 9.25 14.32 13.71
C LEU A 95 9.31 15.72 13.11
N ARG A 96 8.25 16.51 13.22
CA ARG A 96 8.24 17.91 12.76
C ARG A 96 9.20 18.77 13.55
N ASP A 97 9.23 18.63 14.87
CA ASP A 97 10.17 19.35 15.74
C ASP A 97 11.63 18.99 15.43
N ALA A 98 11.89 17.71 15.19
CA ALA A 98 13.22 17.22 14.81
C ALA A 98 13.69 17.81 13.46
N ILE A 99 12.82 17.86 12.45
CA ILE A 99 13.12 18.48 11.15
C ILE A 99 13.36 19.98 11.30
N ALA A 100 12.54 20.69 12.09
CA ALA A 100 12.73 22.11 12.36
C ALA A 100 14.08 22.39 13.00
N SER A 101 14.45 21.59 14.01
CA SER A 101 15.71 21.72 14.75
C SER A 101 16.94 21.46 13.86
N ALA A 102 16.78 20.62 12.83
CA ALA A 102 17.80 20.36 11.81
C ALA A 102 17.83 21.42 10.69
N GLY A 103 17.00 22.47 10.76
CA GLY A 103 16.92 23.55 9.75
C GLY A 103 16.12 23.19 8.50
N GLY A 104 15.39 22.07 8.51
CA GLY A 104 14.49 21.68 7.42
C GLY A 104 13.09 22.28 7.55
N ASP A 105 12.24 22.04 6.55
CA ASP A 105 10.84 22.46 6.54
C ASP A 105 9.94 21.38 7.19
N PRO A 106 9.35 21.62 8.37
CA PRO A 106 8.48 20.66 9.06
C PRO A 106 7.20 20.36 8.27
N ALA A 107 6.76 21.26 7.38
CA ALA A 107 5.59 21.06 6.55
C ALA A 107 5.81 19.97 5.49
N GLN A 108 7.03 19.45 5.32
CA GLN A 108 7.30 18.27 4.48
C GLN A 108 6.97 16.94 5.19
N VAL A 109 6.81 16.95 6.52
CA VAL A 109 6.44 15.75 7.28
C VAL A 109 4.92 15.65 7.33
N ASN A 110 4.36 14.84 6.43
CA ASN A 110 2.93 14.55 6.34
C ASN A 110 2.67 13.09 5.96
N PRO A 111 1.48 12.54 6.32
CA PRO A 111 1.03 11.27 5.79
C PRO A 111 0.98 11.27 4.25
N VAL A 112 1.53 10.21 3.64
CA VAL A 112 1.61 10.06 2.17
C VAL A 112 0.39 9.36 1.56
N VAL A 113 -0.50 8.84 2.41
CA VAL A 113 -1.79 8.26 2.04
C VAL A 113 -2.86 8.87 2.93
N PRO A 114 -4.15 8.87 2.51
CA PRO A 114 -5.24 9.32 3.35
C PRO A 114 -5.25 8.61 4.70
N VAL A 115 -5.39 9.38 5.79
CA VAL A 115 -5.49 8.88 7.15
C VAL A 115 -6.81 9.33 7.76
N GLN A 116 -7.50 8.42 8.44
CA GLN A 116 -8.71 8.70 9.21
C GLN A 116 -8.49 8.31 10.67
N LEU A 117 -8.74 9.24 11.58
CA LEU A 117 -8.78 8.99 13.03
C LEU A 117 -10.23 8.80 13.45
N ILE A 118 -10.54 7.68 14.07
CA ILE A 118 -11.86 7.37 14.61
C ILE A 118 -11.79 7.44 16.14
N VAL A 119 -12.65 8.26 16.74
CA VAL A 119 -12.79 8.40 18.19
C VAL A 119 -14.06 7.70 18.63
N ASP A 120 -13.91 6.46 19.08
CA ASP A 120 -15.03 5.56 19.39
C ASP A 120 -14.85 4.77 20.70
N HIS A 121 -13.64 4.72 21.27
CA HIS A 121 -13.36 4.01 22.54
C HIS A 121 -13.17 4.95 23.74
N SER A 122 -13.45 6.24 23.56
CA SER A 122 -13.18 7.27 24.57
C SER A 122 -14.35 7.55 25.52
N LEU A 123 -15.53 6.97 25.27
CA LEU A 123 -16.70 7.12 26.14
C LEU A 123 -16.84 5.89 27.07
N ALA A 124 -16.63 6.09 28.36
CA ALA A 124 -16.99 5.11 29.38
C ALA A 124 -18.47 5.31 29.79
N VAL A 125 -19.19 4.21 30.02
CA VAL A 125 -20.52 4.26 30.65
C VAL A 125 -20.32 4.02 32.14
N GLU A 126 -20.53 5.06 32.94
CA GLU A 126 -20.48 4.98 34.40
C GLU A 126 -21.87 4.63 34.96
N CYS A 127 -21.90 3.81 36.02
CA CYS A 127 -23.11 3.35 36.71
C CYS A 127 -23.28 3.99 38.09
#